data_AF-A0A7Y2HC10-F1
#
_entry.id   AF-A0A7Y2HC10-F1
#
_cell.length_a   1.000
_cell.length_b   1.000
_cell.length_c   1.000
_cell.angle_alpha   90.00
_cell.angle_beta   90.00
_cell.angle_gamma   90.00
#
_symmetry.space_group_name_H-M   'P 1'
#
loop_
_entity.id
_entity.type
_entity.pdbx_description
1 polymer ?
#
loop_
_entity_poly.entity_id
_entity_poly.type
_entity_poly.pdbx_seq_one_letter_code
_entity_poly.pdbx_strand_id
1 'polypeptide(L)'
;MMKRLILLFAIFTIFACERYYISDFCEALIHEDVSYVRHEVDNILYDLLPQATHDDPLGHYYNLMIFVDELNRDDCMYASIICYGCIESFPLQSEVLVEIDDGQYITEKVLDIATPPDSEMYFVGLHN
;
A
#
# COMPACT_ATOMS: atom_id res chain seq x y z
N MET A 1 -7.40 -10.58 70.25
CA MET A 1 -8.41 -9.92 69.39
C MET A 1 -7.71 -8.79 68.64
N MET A 2 -7.24 -9.03 67.41
CA MET A 2 -6.61 -8.00 66.56
C MET A 2 -7.22 -8.09 65.18
N LYS A 3 -8.13 -7.15 64.88
CA LYS A 3 -8.59 -6.87 63.52
C LYS A 3 -7.47 -6.09 62.84
N ARG A 4 -6.86 -6.64 61.79
CA ARG A 4 -6.07 -5.84 60.85
C ARG A 4 -6.66 -6.02 59.45
N LEU A 5 -7.11 -4.88 58.96
CA LEU A 5 -7.73 -4.60 57.69
C LEU A 5 -6.85 -5.16 56.56
N ILE A 6 -7.38 -6.09 55.76
CA ILE A 6 -6.75 -6.53 54.52
C ILE A 6 -7.11 -5.48 53.46
N LEU A 7 -6.11 -4.72 53.02
CA LEU A 7 -6.22 -3.74 51.95
C LEU A 7 -6.41 -4.52 50.63
N LEU A 8 -7.64 -4.57 50.11
CA LEU A 8 -7.93 -5.09 48.78
C LEU A 8 -7.43 -4.05 47.75
N PHE A 9 -6.20 -4.24 47.26
CA PHE A 9 -5.73 -3.55 46.07
C PHE A 9 -6.51 -4.12 44.87
N ALA A 10 -7.58 -3.41 44.47
CA ALA A 10 -8.26 -3.70 43.21
C ALA A 10 -7.32 -3.30 42.08
N ILE A 11 -6.56 -4.27 41.56
CA ILE A 11 -5.77 -4.12 40.34
C ILE A 11 -6.78 -4.07 39.18
N PHE A 12 -7.22 -2.86 38.85
CA PHE A 12 -7.90 -2.59 37.59
C PHE A 12 -6.81 -2.64 36.50
N THR A 13 -6.51 -3.83 35.99
CA THR A 13 -5.75 -3.96 34.74
C THR A 13 -6.64 -3.40 33.64
N ILE A 14 -6.39 -2.15 33.28
CA ILE A 14 -6.91 -1.52 32.10
C ILE A 14 -6.36 -2.34 30.93
N PHE A 15 -7.16 -3.26 30.40
CA PHE A 15 -6.93 -3.76 29.05
C PHE A 15 -7.16 -2.56 28.13
N ALA A 16 -6.12 -1.74 27.96
CA ALA A 16 -6.08 -0.78 26.88
C ALA A 16 -6.00 -1.64 25.61
N CYS A 17 -7.15 -1.84 24.97
CA CYS A 17 -7.18 -2.27 23.59
C CYS A 17 -6.56 -1.10 22.81
N GLU A 18 -5.28 -1.20 22.46
CA GLU A 18 -4.70 -0.30 21.48
C GLU A 18 -5.48 -0.51 20.20
N ARG A 19 -6.33 0.46 19.87
CA ARG A 19 -7.02 0.46 18.59
C ARG A 19 -5.95 0.72 17.55
N TYR A 20 -5.56 -0.33 16.85
CA TYR A 20 -4.67 -0.22 15.71
C TYR A 20 -5.35 0.70 14.68
N TYR A 21 -4.66 1.77 14.31
CA TYR A 21 -5.14 2.77 13.36
C TYR A 21 -4.32 2.61 12.10
N ILE A 22 -4.98 2.20 11.01
CA ILE A 22 -4.40 2.20 9.67
C ILE A 22 -4.82 3.46 8.92
N SER A 23 -4.07 3.80 7.88
CA SER A 23 -4.42 4.92 7.03
C SER A 23 -5.71 4.66 6.24
N ASP A 24 -6.34 5.74 5.79
CA ASP A 24 -7.51 5.66 4.91
C ASP A 24 -7.19 4.93 3.59
N PHE A 25 -5.93 4.99 3.15
CA PHE A 25 -5.49 4.29 1.94
C PHE A 25 -5.34 2.77 2.15
N CYS A 26 -4.80 2.32 3.28
CA CYS A 26 -4.81 0.89 3.65
C CYS A 26 -6.23 0.34 3.79
N GLU A 27 -7.14 1.08 4.44
CA GLU A 27 -8.57 0.73 4.51
C GLU A 27 -9.17 0.58 3.10
N ALA A 28 -8.89 1.55 2.22
CA ALA A 28 -9.37 1.52 0.84
C ALA A 28 -8.84 0.31 0.05
N LEU A 29 -7.58 -0.08 0.24
CA LEU A 29 -7.01 -1.29 -0.36
C LEU A 29 -7.68 -2.56 0.16
N ILE A 30 -7.86 -2.69 1.48
CA ILE A 30 -8.53 -3.85 2.11
C ILE A 30 -9.97 -3.99 1.61
N HIS A 31 -10.70 -2.87 1.52
CA HIS A 31 -12.11 -2.84 1.14
C HIS A 31 -12.36 -2.68 -0.37
N GLU A 32 -11.30 -2.68 -1.17
CA GLU A 32 -11.36 -2.53 -2.62
C GLU A 32 -12.15 -1.28 -3.05
N ASP A 33 -11.95 -0.15 -2.36
CA ASP A 33 -12.44 1.16 -2.81
C ASP A 33 -11.61 1.65 -3.99
N VAL A 34 -11.89 1.08 -5.16
CA VAL A 34 -11.16 1.32 -6.42
C VAL A 34 -11.12 2.81 -6.77
N SER A 35 -12.15 3.59 -6.41
CA SER A 35 -12.16 5.03 -6.72
C SER A 35 -11.14 5.79 -5.87
N TYR A 36 -11.08 5.48 -4.57
CA TYR A 36 -10.10 6.09 -3.68
C TYR A 36 -8.69 5.62 -4.02
N VAL A 37 -8.49 4.32 -4.22
CA VAL A 37 -7.19 3.74 -4.61
C VAL A 37 -6.67 4.36 -5.90
N ARG A 38 -7.52 4.46 -6.94
CA ARG A 38 -7.16 5.14 -8.18
C ARG A 38 -6.68 6.56 -7.92
N HIS A 39 -7.43 7.32 -7.12
CA HIS A 39 -7.10 8.71 -6.86
C HIS A 39 -5.72 8.87 -6.21
N GLU A 40 -5.43 8.09 -5.17
CA GLU A 40 -4.15 8.15 -4.47
C GLU A 40 -2.99 7.65 -5.34
N VAL A 41 -3.17 6.52 -6.05
CA VAL A 41 -2.13 5.98 -6.94
C VAL A 41 -1.82 6.94 -8.09
N ASP A 42 -2.85 7.46 -8.78
CA ASP A 42 -2.66 8.41 -9.88
C ASP A 42 -2.01 9.71 -9.36
N ASN A 43 -2.29 10.12 -8.12
CA ASN A 43 -1.65 11.30 -7.50
C ASN A 43 -0.17 11.07 -7.17
N ILE A 44 0.22 9.87 -6.71
CA ILE A 44 1.64 9.52 -6.50
C ILE A 44 2.40 9.50 -7.83
N LEU A 45 1.75 9.00 -8.89
CA LEU A 45 2.34 8.86 -10.22
C LEU A 45 2.33 10.14 -11.06
N TYR A 46 1.65 11.17 -10.58
CA TYR A 46 1.51 12.45 -11.26
C TYR A 46 2.87 13.12 -11.54
N ASP A 47 3.02 13.71 -12.73
CA ASP A 47 4.25 14.33 -13.24
C ASP A 47 5.48 13.37 -13.35
N LEU A 48 5.33 12.07 -13.09
CA LEU A 48 6.38 11.07 -13.29
C LEU A 48 6.42 10.59 -14.75
N LEU A 49 7.01 11.41 -15.61
CA LEU A 49 7.19 11.13 -17.04
C LEU A 49 8.28 10.08 -17.32
N PRO A 50 8.17 9.32 -18.43
CA PRO A 50 9.15 8.31 -18.79
C PRO A 50 10.48 8.93 -19.24
N GLN A 51 11.59 8.28 -18.88
CA GLN A 51 12.94 8.60 -19.32
C GLN A 51 13.57 7.39 -20.01
N ALA A 52 13.14 7.12 -21.24
CA ALA A 52 13.57 5.96 -21.99
C ALA A 52 15.10 5.94 -22.21
N THR A 53 15.69 4.77 -22.02
CA THR A 53 17.10 4.48 -22.28
C THR A 53 17.22 3.23 -23.14
N HIS A 54 18.45 2.85 -23.50
CA HIS A 54 18.68 1.60 -24.21
C HIS A 54 18.25 0.37 -23.39
N ASP A 55 18.45 0.40 -22.07
CA ASP A 55 18.19 -0.73 -21.17
C ASP A 55 16.78 -0.70 -20.56
N ASP A 56 16.12 0.47 -20.60
CA ASP A 56 14.72 0.67 -20.25
C ASP A 56 13.99 1.45 -21.37
N PRO A 57 13.49 0.76 -22.41
CA PRO A 57 12.82 1.41 -23.54
C PRO A 57 11.49 2.08 -23.19
N LEU A 58 10.85 1.66 -22.11
CA LEU A 58 9.60 2.26 -21.62
C LEU A 58 9.89 3.50 -20.76
N GLY A 59 11.04 3.54 -20.08
CA GLY A 59 11.53 4.70 -19.34
C GLY A 59 10.88 4.90 -17.97
N HIS A 60 10.16 3.91 -17.47
CA HIS A 60 9.37 4.00 -16.24
C HIS A 60 9.92 3.15 -15.09
N TYR A 61 11.01 2.42 -15.27
CA TYR A 61 11.52 1.57 -14.20
C TYR A 61 11.79 2.35 -12.92
N TYR A 62 12.41 3.52 -13.04
CA TYR A 62 12.62 4.42 -11.89
C TYR A 62 11.33 5.02 -11.34
N ASN A 63 10.33 5.30 -12.17
CA ASN A 63 9.05 5.83 -11.70
C ASN A 63 8.29 4.77 -10.89
N LEU A 64 8.39 3.49 -11.29
CA LEU A 64 7.78 2.39 -10.56
C LEU A 64 8.48 2.14 -9.22
N MET A 65 9.80 2.31 -9.16
CA MET A 65 10.53 2.30 -7.90
C MET A 65 10.09 3.45 -6.98
N ILE A 66 9.98 4.68 -7.51
CA ILE A 66 9.50 5.83 -6.72
C ILE A 66 8.11 5.55 -6.17
N PHE A 67 7.20 5.01 -7.00
CA PHE A 67 5.86 4.62 -6.56
C PHE A 67 5.90 3.63 -5.39
N VAL A 68 6.69 2.56 -5.50
CA VAL A 68 6.85 1.57 -4.42
C VAL A 68 7.47 2.17 -3.16
N ASP A 69 8.46 3.06 -3.30
CA ASP A 69 9.06 3.76 -2.16
C ASP A 69 8.07 4.70 -1.46
N GLU A 70 7.16 5.33 -2.20
CA GLU A 70 6.10 6.18 -1.65
C GLU A 70 5.03 5.35 -0.91
N LEU A 71 4.60 4.21 -1.46
CA LEU A 71 3.69 3.27 -0.78
C LEU A 71 4.29 2.78 0.55
N ASN A 72 5.58 2.46 0.55
CA ASN A 72 6.32 1.99 1.73
C ASN A 72 6.53 3.08 2.82
N ARG A 73 6.06 4.32 2.62
CA ARG A 73 6.05 5.32 3.70
C ARG A 73 4.90 5.14 4.68
N ASP A 74 3.89 4.37 4.32
CA ASP A 74 2.76 4.08 5.19
C ASP A 74 3.04 2.86 6.07
N ASP A 75 2.99 3.04 7.38
CA ASP A 75 3.37 2.02 8.36
C ASP A 75 2.47 0.77 8.31
N CYS A 76 1.26 0.88 7.75
CA CYS A 76 0.32 -0.25 7.63
C CYS A 76 0.56 -1.16 6.42
N MET A 77 1.53 -0.86 5.54
CA MET A 77 1.78 -1.70 4.37
C MET A 77 3.26 -1.86 4.02
N TYR A 78 3.53 -2.92 3.28
CA TYR A 78 4.78 -3.13 2.56
C TYR A 78 4.49 -3.38 1.08
N ALA A 79 5.19 -2.68 0.19
CA ALA A 79 5.02 -2.75 -1.24
C ALA A 79 6.27 -3.31 -1.96
N SER A 80 6.06 -4.12 -2.99
CA SER A 80 7.14 -4.65 -3.82
C SER A 80 6.73 -4.81 -5.29
N ILE A 81 7.69 -4.64 -6.20
CA ILE A 81 7.46 -4.84 -7.63
C ILE A 81 7.37 -6.34 -7.91
N ILE A 82 6.24 -6.82 -8.42
CA ILE A 82 6.12 -8.16 -8.98
C ILE A 82 6.77 -8.18 -10.36
N CYS A 83 6.39 -7.22 -11.21
CA CYS A 83 6.93 -7.10 -12.55
C CYS A 83 6.86 -5.68 -13.10
N TYR A 84 7.70 -5.40 -14.08
CA TYR A 84 7.74 -4.15 -14.82
C TYR A 84 7.36 -4.39 -16.29
N GLY A 85 6.23 -3.83 -16.73
CA GLY A 85 5.73 -3.92 -18.11
C GLY A 85 5.50 -5.36 -18.60
N CYS A 86 5.20 -6.31 -17.71
CA CYS A 86 5.12 -7.73 -18.07
C CYS A 86 3.76 -8.18 -18.59
N ILE A 87 2.71 -7.39 -18.35
CA ILE A 87 1.35 -7.74 -18.77
C ILE A 87 1.11 -7.24 -20.19
N GLU A 88 1.01 -8.17 -21.13
CA GLU A 88 0.76 -7.92 -22.55
C GLU A 88 -0.63 -7.30 -22.79
N SER A 89 -0.70 -5.99 -22.67
CA SER A 89 -1.88 -5.17 -22.91
C SER A 89 -1.49 -3.88 -23.64
N PHE A 90 -2.44 -2.97 -23.89
CA PHE A 90 -2.17 -1.71 -24.59
C PHE A 90 -2.68 -0.51 -23.77
N PRO A 91 -1.80 0.23 -23.05
CA PRO A 91 -0.35 0.03 -22.92
C PRO A 91 0.00 -1.22 -22.09
N LEU A 92 1.28 -1.61 -22.05
CA LEU A 92 1.76 -2.67 -21.13
C LEU A 92 1.44 -2.28 -19.69
N GLN A 93 1.30 -3.28 -18.81
CA GLN A 93 1.10 -3.03 -17.38
C GLN A 93 2.22 -3.66 -16.54
N SER A 94 2.52 -2.98 -15.44
CA SER A 94 3.36 -3.44 -14.34
C SER A 94 2.47 -3.86 -13.18
N GLU A 95 2.99 -4.73 -12.31
CA GLU A 95 2.28 -5.20 -11.13
C GLU A 95 3.08 -4.90 -9.86
N VAL A 96 2.40 -4.37 -8.85
CA VAL A 96 2.95 -4.11 -7.52
C VAL A 96 2.15 -4.89 -6.48
N LEU A 97 2.82 -5.74 -5.71
CA LEU A 97 2.25 -6.40 -4.54
C LEU A 97 2.25 -5.40 -3.38
N VAL A 98 1.13 -5.32 -2.67
CA VAL A 98 1.03 -4.66 -1.37
C VAL A 98 0.55 -5.67 -0.33
N GLU A 99 1.32 -5.81 0.74
CA GLU A 99 1.00 -6.58 1.94
C GLU A 99 0.56 -5.60 3.02
N ILE A 100 -0.68 -5.72 3.51
CA ILE A 100 -1.30 -4.75 4.43
C ILE A 100 -1.54 -5.44 5.77
N ASP A 101 -0.99 -4.89 6.85
CA ASP A 101 -1.17 -5.37 8.23
C ASP A 101 -2.07 -4.39 9.00
N ASP A 102 -3.31 -4.82 9.30
CA ASP A 102 -4.29 -4.06 10.09
C ASP A 102 -4.21 -4.35 11.61
N GLY A 103 -3.15 -5.02 12.04
CA GLY A 103 -2.93 -5.45 13.42
C GLY A 103 -3.71 -6.72 13.79
N GLN A 104 -4.56 -7.24 12.91
CA GLN A 104 -5.31 -8.49 13.09
C GLN A 104 -5.01 -9.51 11.99
N TYR A 105 -4.94 -9.05 10.75
CA TYR A 105 -4.77 -9.86 9.55
C TYR A 105 -3.79 -9.20 8.59
N ILE A 106 -3.10 -10.04 7.82
CA ILE A 106 -2.34 -9.61 6.66
C ILE A 106 -3.19 -9.84 5.42
N THR A 107 -3.43 -8.78 4.66
CA THR A 107 -4.15 -8.82 3.37
C THR A 107 -3.18 -8.50 2.25
N GLU A 108 -3.16 -9.32 1.22
CA GLU A 108 -2.36 -9.08 0.01
C GLU A 108 -3.27 -8.52 -1.08
N LYS A 109 -2.78 -7.50 -1.80
CA LYS A 109 -3.38 -7.02 -3.04
C LYS A 109 -2.31 -6.80 -4.09
N VAL A 110 -2.72 -6.88 -5.35
CA VAL A 110 -1.89 -6.54 -6.50
C VAL A 110 -2.50 -5.32 -7.19
N LEU A 111 -1.67 -4.31 -7.41
CA LEU A 111 -1.99 -3.10 -8.14
C LEU A 111 -1.51 -3.24 -9.58
N ASP A 112 -2.43 -3.09 -10.52
CA ASP A 112 -2.15 -3.04 -11.95
C ASP A 112 -1.86 -1.60 -12.37
N ILE A 113 -0.66 -1.34 -12.89
CA ILE A 113 -0.19 -0.01 -13.26
C ILE A 113 0.11 0.04 -14.76
N ALA A 114 -0.66 0.82 -15.51
CA ALA A 114 -0.38 1.10 -16.91
C ALA A 114 0.99 1.77 -17.06
N THR A 115 1.79 1.27 -17.99
CA THR A 115 3.18 1.67 -18.25
C THR A 115 3.33 2.14 -19.71
N PRO A 116 2.67 3.25 -20.09
CA PRO A 116 2.76 3.80 -21.45
C PRO A 116 4.19 4.33 -21.74
N PRO A 117 4.69 4.31 -22.98
CA PRO A 117 6.04 4.79 -23.29
C PRO A 117 6.15 6.33 -23.37
N ASP A 118 5.03 7.05 -23.36
CA ASP A 118 4.95 8.47 -23.73
C ASP A 118 4.10 9.35 -22.79
N SER A 119 3.56 8.79 -21.71
CA SER A 119 2.82 9.53 -20.69
C SER A 119 3.13 9.04 -19.28
N GLU A 120 2.51 9.62 -18.27
CA GLU A 120 2.59 9.12 -16.90
C GLU A 120 2.03 7.69 -16.79
N MET A 121 2.56 6.94 -15.82
CA MET A 121 1.92 5.70 -15.38
C MET A 121 0.61 6.02 -14.66
N TYR A 122 -0.35 5.10 -14.70
CA TYR A 122 -1.64 5.30 -14.04
C TYR A 122 -2.25 3.97 -13.58
N PHE A 123 -3.12 4.04 -12.58
CA PHE A 123 -3.82 2.92 -12.04
C PHE A 123 -4.79 2.30 -13.05
N VAL A 124 -4.78 0.98 -13.18
CA VAL A 124 -5.71 0.21 -14.01
C VAL A 124 -6.68 -0.57 -13.15
N GLY A 125 -6.16 -1.32 -12.18
CA GLY A 125 -6.90 -2.36 -11.47
C GLY A 125 -6.29 -2.75 -10.14
N LEU A 126 -7.10 -3.45 -9.36
CA LEU A 126 -6.78 -4.01 -8.06
C LEU A 126 -7.30 -5.45 -8.05
N HIS A 127 -6.46 -6.41 -7.68
CA HIS A 127 -6.87 -7.81 -7.51
C HIS A 127 -6.11 -8.48 -6.34
N ASN A 128 -6.39 -9.77 -6.12
CA ASN A 128 -5.69 -10.63 -5.16
C ASN A 128 -4.72 -11.55 -5.89
#